data_AF-A0AAY5KAX6-F1
#
_entry.id   AF-A0AAY5KAX6-F1
#
_cell.length_a   1.000
_cell.length_b   1.000
_cell.length_c   1.000
_cell.angle_alpha   90.00
_cell.angle_beta   90.00
_cell.angle_gamma   90.00
#
_symmetry.space_group_name_H-M   'P 1'
#
loop_
_entity.id
_entity.type
_entity.pdbx_description
1 polymer ?
#
loop_
_entity_poly.entity_id
_entity_poly.type
_entity_poly.pdbx_seq_one_letter_code
_entity_poly.pdbx_strand_id
1 'polypeptide(L)'
;MPNIKIFSGSSHPDLGQKIADRLGLELGKVVTKKFSNQETCVEIGESVRGEDVYIVQSGCGEINDNLMELLIMINACKIASASRVTAVIPCFPYARQDKKDKSRAPISAKLVANMLSVSGADHIITMDLHASQIQVSILVHYLGRKIGFVTHIL
;
A
#
# COMPACT_ATOMS: atom_id res chain seq x y z
N MET A 1 -8.29 -17.80 13.59
CA MET A 1 -8.04 -16.97 12.40
C MET A 1 -7.85 -15.55 12.90
N PRO A 2 -6.80 -14.81 12.47
CA PRO A 2 -6.68 -13.39 12.83
C PRO A 2 -7.89 -12.62 12.29
N ASN A 3 -8.37 -11.60 13.00
CA ASN A 3 -9.43 -10.74 12.47
C ASN A 3 -8.83 -9.86 11.37
N ILE A 4 -9.69 -9.47 10.44
CA ILE A 4 -9.33 -8.58 9.34
C ILE A 4 -9.60 -7.14 9.78
N LYS A 5 -8.61 -6.27 9.58
CA LYS A 5 -8.74 -4.82 9.75
C LYS A 5 -8.42 -4.12 8.44
N ILE A 6 -9.28 -3.19 8.03
CA ILE A 6 -9.10 -2.43 6.80
C ILE A 6 -8.93 -0.97 7.17
N PHE A 7 -7.85 -0.34 6.74
CA PHE A 7 -7.65 1.10 6.86
C PHE A 7 -7.62 1.72 5.47
N SER A 8 -8.01 2.98 5.37
CA SER A 8 -7.84 3.77 4.15
C SER A 8 -6.97 4.98 4.45
N GLY A 9 -6.00 5.24 3.57
CA GLY A 9 -5.33 6.53 3.54
C GLY A 9 -6.20 7.62 2.90
N SER A 10 -5.61 8.80 2.76
CA SER A 10 -6.24 10.02 2.29
C SER A 10 -6.44 10.11 0.77
N SER A 11 -5.84 9.22 -0.03
CA SER A 11 -5.95 9.31 -1.51
C SER A 11 -7.37 9.08 -2.01
N HIS A 12 -8.06 8.06 -1.48
CA HIS A 12 -9.41 7.62 -1.90
C HIS A 12 -10.15 6.94 -0.72
N PRO A 13 -10.57 7.71 0.29
CA PRO A 13 -11.27 7.15 1.46
C PRO A 13 -12.58 6.44 1.10
N ASP A 14 -13.25 6.89 0.04
CA ASP A 14 -14.50 6.28 -0.45
C ASP A 14 -14.27 4.86 -1.00
N LEU A 15 -13.12 4.60 -1.62
CA LEU A 15 -12.77 3.27 -2.09
C LEU A 15 -12.54 2.31 -0.92
N GLY A 16 -11.81 2.75 0.11
CA GLY A 16 -11.61 1.98 1.33
C GLY A 16 -12.94 1.63 2.00
N GLN A 17 -13.85 2.60 2.09
CA GLN A 17 -15.20 2.38 2.63
C GLN A 17 -15.99 1.35 1.82
N LYS A 18 -16.04 1.49 0.48
CA LYS A 18 -16.73 0.54 -0.40
C LYS A 18 -16.19 -0.89 -0.27
N ILE A 19 -14.87 -1.05 -0.11
CA ILE A 19 -14.25 -2.36 0.12
C ILE A 19 -14.69 -2.94 1.47
N ALA A 20 -14.66 -2.13 2.54
CA ALA A 20 -15.10 -2.53 3.87
C ALA A 20 -16.59 -2.95 3.87
N ASP A 21 -17.46 -2.12 3.28
CA ASP A 21 -18.90 -2.39 3.15
C ASP A 21 -19.16 -3.70 2.39
N ARG A 22 -18.43 -3.94 1.29
CA ARG A 22 -18.58 -5.15 0.48
C ARG A 22 -18.20 -6.43 1.23
N LEU A 23 -17.28 -6.30 2.18
CA LEU A 23 -16.81 -7.37 3.06
C LEU A 23 -17.62 -7.47 4.36
N GLY A 24 -18.58 -6.55 4.60
CA GLY A 24 -19.36 -6.50 5.83
C GLY A 24 -18.53 -6.12 7.07
N LEU A 25 -17.47 -5.33 6.87
CA LEU A 25 -16.55 -4.87 7.92
C LEU A 25 -16.68 -3.36 8.11
N GLU A 26 -16.36 -2.88 9.32
CA GLU A 26 -16.19 -1.46 9.57
C GLU A 26 -14.79 -0.99 9.13
N LEU A 27 -14.72 0.19 8.53
CA LEU A 27 -13.44 0.81 8.19
C LEU A 27 -12.73 1.23 9.48
N GLY A 28 -11.46 0.84 9.58
CA GLY A 28 -10.65 1.10 10.74
C GLY A 28 -10.35 2.59 10.91
N LYS A 29 -10.24 3.00 12.17
CA LYS A 29 -10.04 4.41 12.53
C LYS A 29 -8.58 4.79 12.33
N VAL A 30 -8.34 5.79 11.47
CA VAL A 30 -7.04 6.41 11.28
C VAL A 30 -7.18 7.92 11.28
N VAL A 31 -6.21 8.60 11.89
CA VAL A 31 -6.08 10.05 11.81
C VAL A 31 -4.87 10.36 10.95
N THR A 32 -5.10 11.04 9.82
CA THR A 32 -4.06 11.54 8.92
C THR A 32 -4.10 13.06 8.94
N LYS A 33 -2.99 13.72 9.28
CA LYS A 33 -2.88 15.19 9.31
C LYS A 33 -1.50 15.63 8.81
N LYS A 34 -1.40 16.88 8.39
CA LYS A 34 -0.11 17.52 8.13
C LYS A 34 0.25 18.46 9.28
N PHE A 35 1.48 18.39 9.75
CA PHE A 35 2.03 19.37 10.66
C PHE A 35 2.25 20.72 9.96
N SER A 36 2.52 21.79 10.71
CA SER A 36 2.74 23.13 10.15
C SER A 36 3.93 23.22 9.20
N ASN A 37 4.90 22.30 9.32
CA ASN A 37 6.04 22.13 8.44
C ASN A 37 5.76 21.18 7.25
N GLN A 38 4.50 20.79 7.02
CA GLN A 38 4.03 19.86 5.99
C GLN A 38 4.43 18.38 6.16
N GLU A 39 5.02 18.00 7.29
CA GLU A 39 5.27 16.59 7.59
C GLU A 39 3.96 15.82 7.75
N THR A 40 3.92 14.62 7.19
CA THR A 40 2.76 13.73 7.29
C THR A 40 2.76 13.05 8.65
N CYS A 41 1.63 13.14 9.35
CA CYS A 41 1.40 12.51 10.64
C CYS A 41 0.24 11.52 10.52
N VAL A 42 0.47 10.30 10.99
CA VAL A 42 -0.50 9.21 10.97
C VAL A 42 -0.61 8.62 12.37
N GLU A 43 -1.84 8.44 12.83
CA GLU A 43 -2.15 7.76 14.09
C GLU A 43 -3.20 6.68 13.84
N ILE A 44 -2.87 5.41 14.12
CA ILE A 44 -3.81 4.29 14.06
C ILE A 44 -4.67 4.32 15.33
N GLY A 45 -5.98 4.49 15.18
CA GLY A 45 -6.91 4.78 16.27
C GLY A 45 -7.47 3.55 17.00
N GLU A 46 -7.00 2.35 16.67
CA GLU A 46 -7.42 1.10 17.29
C GLU A 46 -6.31 0.05 17.33
N SER A 47 -6.48 -0.98 18.17
CA SER A 47 -5.50 -2.05 18.27
C SER A 47 -5.48 -2.91 17.01
N VAL A 48 -4.28 -3.14 16.47
CA VAL A 48 -4.02 -4.04 15.33
C VAL A 48 -3.20 -5.27 15.72
N ARG A 49 -2.88 -5.44 17.02
CA ARG A 49 -2.02 -6.52 17.51
C ARG A 49 -2.59 -7.89 17.14
N GLY A 50 -1.81 -8.69 16.42
CA GLY A 50 -2.21 -10.03 15.99
C GLY A 50 -3.23 -10.07 14.85
N GLU A 51 -3.63 -8.91 14.33
CA GLU A 51 -4.63 -8.81 13.25
C GLU A 51 -3.99 -8.85 11.86
N ASP A 52 -4.80 -9.20 10.87
CA ASP A 52 -4.45 -9.13 9.45
C ASP A 52 -4.92 -7.80 8.87
N VAL A 53 -3.95 -6.91 8.62
CA VAL A 53 -4.21 -5.52 8.28
C VAL A 53 -4.11 -5.29 6.79
N TYR A 54 -5.12 -4.66 6.22
CA TYR A 54 -5.17 -4.20 4.84
C TYR A 54 -5.20 -2.68 4.82
N ILE A 55 -4.27 -2.07 4.09
CA ILE A 55 -4.17 -0.61 3.99
C ILE A 55 -4.42 -0.21 2.54
N VAL A 56 -5.53 0.48 2.30
CA VAL A 56 -5.93 0.95 0.97
C VAL A 56 -5.36 2.35 0.74
N GLN A 57 -4.46 2.49 -0.22
CA GLN A 57 -3.91 3.77 -0.65
C GLN A 57 -3.43 3.71 -2.09
N SER A 58 -3.68 4.74 -2.89
CA SER A 58 -3.33 4.77 -4.31
C SER A 58 -2.37 5.91 -4.67
N GLY A 59 -1.51 5.68 -5.68
CA GLY A 59 -0.57 6.65 -6.22
C GLY A 59 -1.21 7.60 -7.25
N CYS A 60 -2.08 8.48 -6.80
CA CYS A 60 -2.83 9.44 -7.64
C CYS A 60 -2.91 10.82 -6.98
N GLY A 61 -2.86 11.90 -7.76
CA GLY A 61 -2.80 13.26 -7.22
C GLY A 61 -1.44 13.56 -6.59
N GLU A 62 -1.40 13.83 -5.29
CA GLU A 62 -0.19 14.07 -4.49
C GLU A 62 0.58 12.76 -4.23
N ILE A 63 1.15 12.18 -5.29
CA ILE A 63 1.73 10.82 -5.31
C ILE A 63 2.75 10.60 -4.18
N ASN A 64 3.62 11.58 -3.91
CA ASN A 64 4.66 11.46 -2.90
C ASN A 64 4.11 11.50 -1.48
N ASP A 65 3.14 12.37 -1.23
CA ASP A 65 2.51 12.47 0.09
C ASP A 65 1.71 11.21 0.39
N ASN A 66 0.95 10.71 -0.59
CA ASN A 66 0.19 9.47 -0.46
C ASN A 66 1.11 8.26 -0.22
N LEU A 67 2.25 8.21 -0.91
CA LEU A 67 3.26 7.18 -0.70
C LEU A 67 3.87 7.27 0.70
N MET A 68 4.24 8.47 1.15
CA MET A 68 4.79 8.66 2.49
C MET A 68 3.77 8.31 3.57
N GLU A 69 2.51 8.72 3.42
CA GLU A 69 1.42 8.36 4.32
C GLU A 69 1.27 6.83 4.42
N LEU A 70 1.25 6.13 3.27
CA LEU A 70 1.19 4.66 3.24
C LEU A 70 2.36 4.01 3.97
N LEU A 71 3.60 4.46 3.72
CA LEU A 71 4.79 3.91 4.37
C LEU A 71 4.73 4.11 5.90
N ILE A 72 4.26 5.27 6.36
CA ILE A 72 4.08 5.54 7.79
C ILE A 72 2.97 4.66 8.38
N MET A 73 1.84 4.50 7.69
CA MET A 73 0.75 3.61 8.13
C MET A 73 1.22 2.15 8.24
N ILE A 74 1.94 1.64 7.23
CA ILE A 74 2.49 0.27 7.26
C ILE A 74 3.43 0.10 8.45
N ASN A 75 4.36 1.03 8.63
CA ASN A 75 5.32 0.98 9.74
C ASN A 75 4.62 1.06 11.11
N ALA A 76 3.61 1.91 11.26
CA ALA A 76 2.81 2.02 12.48
C ALA A 76 2.12 0.68 12.82
N CYS A 77 1.49 0.04 11.84
CA CYS A 77 0.86 -1.28 12.02
C CYS A 77 1.89 -2.37 12.35
N LYS A 78 3.07 -2.33 11.71
CA LYS A 78 4.13 -3.31 11.97
C LYS A 78 4.67 -3.20 13.39
N ILE A 79 4.97 -1.98 13.85
CA ILE A 79 5.44 -1.71 15.23
C ILE A 79 4.35 -2.06 16.25
N ALA A 80 3.09 -1.82 15.92
CA ALA A 80 1.94 -2.22 16.74
C ALA A 80 1.68 -3.75 16.76
N SER A 81 2.57 -4.56 16.18
CA SER A 81 2.53 -6.02 16.20
C SER A 81 1.34 -6.62 15.45
N ALA A 82 0.94 -6.02 14.33
CA ALA A 82 0.05 -6.67 13.38
C ALA A 82 0.63 -8.02 12.95
N SER A 83 -0.22 -9.05 12.82
CA SER A 83 0.22 -10.37 12.36
C SER A 83 0.70 -10.30 10.91
N ARG A 84 0.04 -9.46 10.10
CA ARG A 84 0.34 -9.25 8.70
C ARG A 84 -0.11 -7.86 8.26
N VAL A 85 0.64 -7.24 7.36
CA VAL A 85 0.31 -5.96 6.74
C VAL A 85 0.32 -6.10 5.21
N THR A 86 -0.85 -5.95 4.60
CA THR A 86 -1.06 -5.98 3.16
C THR A 86 -1.35 -4.57 2.65
N ALA A 87 -0.51 -4.05 1.77
CA ALA A 87 -0.76 -2.78 1.09
C ALA A 87 -1.62 -3.02 -0.16
N VAL A 88 -2.81 -2.43 -0.21
CA VAL A 88 -3.70 -2.47 -1.37
C VAL A 88 -3.54 -1.14 -2.12
N ILE A 89 -2.87 -1.22 -3.27
CA ILE A 89 -2.42 -0.08 -4.07
C ILE A 89 -3.04 -0.13 -5.47
N PRO A 90 -4.28 0.33 -5.67
CA PRO A 90 -4.96 0.25 -6.97
C PRO A 90 -4.17 0.88 -8.12
N CYS A 91 -3.54 2.04 -7.91
CA CYS A 91 -2.62 2.63 -8.88
C CYS A 91 -1.21 2.67 -8.28
N PHE A 92 -0.29 1.84 -8.79
CA PHE A 92 1.06 1.76 -8.25
C PHE A 92 1.85 3.04 -8.56
N PRO A 93 2.40 3.74 -7.54
CA PRO A 93 3.15 4.97 -7.75
C PRO A 93 4.44 4.69 -8.54
N TYR A 94 4.77 5.60 -9.46
CA TYR A 94 5.96 5.50 -10.33
C TYR A 94 6.01 4.28 -11.26
N ALA A 95 4.89 3.58 -11.48
CA ALA A 95 4.84 2.37 -12.32
C ALA A 95 5.39 2.55 -13.74
N ARG A 96 5.32 3.76 -14.32
CA ARG A 96 5.88 4.05 -15.66
C ARG A 96 7.42 4.08 -15.71
N GLN A 97 8.09 4.04 -14.57
CA GLN A 97 9.56 4.03 -14.45
C GLN A 97 10.03 2.67 -13.89
N ASP A 98 9.57 1.59 -14.51
CA ASP A 98 9.79 0.19 -14.14
C ASP A 98 11.02 -0.44 -14.81
N LYS A 99 11.55 0.19 -15.85
CA LYS A 99 12.74 -0.25 -16.58
C LYS A 99 13.73 0.89 -16.84
N LYS A 100 14.96 0.51 -17.16
CA LYS A 100 16.03 1.45 -17.50
C LYS A 100 15.89 1.88 -18.97
N ASP A 101 15.24 3.01 -19.21
CA ASP A 101 15.06 3.55 -20.56
C ASP A 101 16.29 4.27 -21.13
N LYS A 102 17.18 4.78 -20.26
CA LYS A 102 18.39 5.50 -20.65
C LYS A 102 19.56 5.12 -19.75
N SER A 103 20.79 5.37 -20.21
CA SER A 103 21.97 5.25 -19.35
C SER A 103 21.82 6.18 -18.13
N ARG A 104 22.09 5.66 -16.92
CA ARG A 104 21.93 6.34 -15.62
C ARG A 104 20.49 6.74 -15.23
N ALA A 105 19.46 6.25 -15.92
CA ALA A 105 18.07 6.43 -15.47
C ALA A 105 17.78 5.60 -14.21
N PRO A 106 17.02 6.13 -13.23
CA PRO A 106 16.56 5.36 -12.08
C PRO A 106 15.47 4.36 -12.49
N ILE A 107 15.29 3.33 -11.66
CA ILE A 107 14.13 2.44 -11.72
C ILE A 107 13.27 2.73 -10.49
N SER A 108 12.47 3.79 -10.58
CA SER A 108 11.74 4.34 -9.42
C SER A 108 10.68 3.37 -8.90
N ALA A 109 10.02 2.58 -9.77
CA ALA A 109 9.08 1.55 -9.33
C ALA A 109 9.77 0.49 -8.43
N LYS A 110 11.03 0.13 -8.76
CA LYS A 110 11.83 -0.79 -7.94
C LYS A 110 12.19 -0.17 -6.59
N LEU A 111 12.53 1.12 -6.57
CA LEU A 111 12.78 1.85 -5.33
C LEU A 111 11.54 1.85 -4.42
N VAL A 112 10.36 2.16 -4.98
CA VAL A 112 9.11 2.16 -4.20
C VAL A 112 8.76 0.78 -3.66
N ALA A 113 8.88 -0.27 -4.48
CA ALA A 113 8.66 -1.64 -4.02
C ALA A 113 9.60 -2.01 -2.85
N ASN A 114 10.86 -1.57 -2.89
CA ASN A 114 11.80 -1.78 -1.80
C ASN A 114 11.40 -0.99 -0.55
N MET A 115 10.95 0.27 -0.69
CA MET A 115 10.49 1.08 0.45
C MET A 115 9.29 0.44 1.15
N LEU A 116 8.30 -0.05 0.39
CA LEU A 116 7.14 -0.75 0.94
C LEU A 116 7.57 -2.00 1.71
N SER A 117 8.46 -2.81 1.13
CA SER A 117 9.00 -4.00 1.80
C SER A 117 9.75 -3.66 3.09
N VAL A 118 10.63 -2.64 3.06
CA VAL A 118 11.40 -2.20 4.24
C VAL A 118 10.50 -1.57 5.31
N SER A 119 9.43 -0.88 4.93
CA SER A 119 8.46 -0.32 5.89
C SER A 119 7.67 -1.38 6.65
N GLY A 120 7.68 -2.64 6.19
CA GLY A 120 7.06 -3.77 6.87
C GLY A 120 5.84 -4.37 6.18
N ALA A 121 5.61 -4.06 4.89
CA ALA A 121 4.56 -4.72 4.11
C ALA A 121 4.93 -6.17 3.81
N ASP A 122 4.07 -7.10 4.20
CA ASP A 122 4.23 -8.53 3.92
C ASP A 122 3.71 -8.87 2.52
N HIS A 123 2.65 -8.17 2.07
CA HIS A 123 2.06 -8.33 0.74
C HIS A 123 1.70 -6.98 0.12
N ILE A 124 1.73 -6.91 -1.21
CA ILE A 124 1.25 -5.76 -1.98
C ILE A 124 0.25 -6.28 -3.01
N ILE A 125 -0.96 -5.73 -3.03
CA ILE A 125 -1.99 -5.99 -4.03
C ILE A 125 -2.10 -4.74 -4.89
N THR A 126 -1.90 -4.84 -6.20
CA THR A 126 -2.02 -3.69 -7.10
C THR A 126 -2.82 -4.02 -8.36
N MET A 127 -3.28 -3.01 -9.07
CA MET A 127 -3.94 -3.17 -10.37
C MET A 127 -3.14 -2.39 -11.40
N ASP A 128 -2.87 -3.01 -12.55
CA ASP A 128 -2.28 -2.31 -13.68
C ASP A 128 -3.34 -2.13 -14.78
N LEU A 129 -3.63 -0.87 -15.10
CA LEU A 129 -4.49 -0.45 -16.20
C LEU A 129 -3.70 -0.20 -17.49
N HIS A 130 -2.36 -0.24 -17.45
CA HIS A 130 -1.49 0.04 -18.59
C HIS A 130 -1.22 -1.18 -19.48
N ALA A 131 -1.31 -2.39 -18.93
CA ALA A 131 -1.39 -3.60 -19.74
C ALA A 131 -2.75 -3.63 -20.47
N SER A 132 -2.79 -4.09 -21.72
CA SER A 132 -4.00 -4.18 -22.55
C SER A 132 -5.11 -5.10 -21.98
N GLN A 133 -4.92 -5.64 -20.78
CA GLN A 133 -5.89 -6.36 -19.96
C GLN A 133 -5.87 -5.76 -18.55
N ILE A 134 -7.05 -5.49 -17.98
CA ILE A 134 -7.18 -5.14 -16.56
C ILE A 134 -6.58 -6.30 -15.76
N GLN A 135 -5.40 -6.10 -15.17
CA GLN A 135 -4.66 -7.17 -14.49
C GLN A 135 -4.46 -6.79 -13.02
N VAL A 136 -5.07 -7.56 -12.12
CA VAL A 136 -4.75 -7.51 -10.69
C VAL A 136 -3.42 -8.25 -10.51
N SER A 137 -2.40 -7.54 -10.09
CA SER A 137 -1.08 -8.11 -9.82
C SER A 137 -0.82 -8.11 -8.32
N ILE A 138 -0.61 -9.29 -7.74
CA ILE A 138 -0.15 -9.38 -6.36
C ILE A 138 1.38 -9.38 -6.41
N LEU A 139 1.99 -8.33 -5.90
CA LEU A 139 3.43 -8.30 -5.71
C LEU A 139 3.74 -8.99 -4.38
N VAL A 140 4.14 -10.26 -4.47
CA VAL A 140 4.69 -11.02 -3.35
C VAL A 140 6.22 -10.86 -3.39
N HIS A 141 6.77 -10.07 -2.49
CA HIS A 141 8.22 -10.01 -2.30
C HIS A 141 8.68 -11.30 -1.59
N TYR A 142 9.10 -12.30 -2.36
CA TYR A 142 9.89 -13.42 -1.82
C TYR A 142 11.34 -12.96 -1.71
N LEU A 143 11.88 -13.01 -0.49
CA LEU A 143 13.28 -12.73 -0.15
C LEU A 143 14.24 -13.20 -1.27
N GLY A 144 14.84 -12.24 -1.98
CA GLY A 144 16.08 -12.45 -2.74
C GLY A 144 16.02 -12.87 -4.21
N ARG A 145 14.86 -13.09 -4.85
CA ARG A 145 14.83 -13.45 -6.29
C ARG A 145 13.71 -12.78 -7.07
N LYS A 146 14.07 -11.75 -7.85
CA LYS A 146 13.24 -10.96 -8.80
C LYS A 146 11.99 -10.35 -8.18
N ILE A 147 11.69 -9.10 -8.54
CA ILE A 147 10.30 -8.61 -8.46
C ILE A 147 9.54 -9.47 -9.45
N GLY A 148 8.78 -10.45 -8.94
CA GLY A 148 7.82 -11.22 -9.71
C GLY A 148 6.44 -10.68 -9.37
N PHE A 149 5.75 -10.11 -10.36
CA PHE A 149 4.31 -9.94 -10.25
C PHE A 149 3.69 -11.33 -10.29
N VAL A 150 3.09 -11.78 -9.19
CA VAL A 150 2.30 -13.01 -9.20
C VAL A 150 0.93 -12.61 -9.72
N THR A 151 0.71 -12.93 -11.00
CA THR A 151 -0.54 -12.71 -11.70
C THR A 151 -1.60 -13.65 -11.13
N HIS A 152 -2.62 -13.11 -10.48
CA HIS A 152 -3.85 -13.83 -10.23
C HIS A 152 -4.95 -13.14 -11.05
N ILE A 153 -5.37 -13.80 -12.12
CA ILE A 153 -6.61 -13.47 -12.82
C ILE A 153 -7.73 -13.93 -11.87
N LEU A 154 -8.48 -12.98 -11.32
CA LEU A 154 -9.85 -13.24 -10.87
C LEU A 154 -10.79 -12.96 -12.04
#